data_AF-A0A5M3XYP4-F1
#
_entry.id   AF-A0A5M3XYP4-F1
#
_cell.length_a   1.000
_cell.length_b   1.000
_cell.length_c   1.000
_cell.angle_alpha   90.00
_cell.angle_beta   90.00
_cell.angle_gamma   90.00
#
_symmetry.space_group_name_H-M   'P 1'
#
loop_
_entity.id
_entity.type
_entity.pdbx_description
1 polymer ?
#
loop_
_entity_poly.entity_id
_entity_poly.type
_entity_poly.pdbx_seq_one_letter_code
_entity_poly.pdbx_strand_id
1 'polypeptide(L)'
;MREVTAWGVIGRAVIVGLVVGGVVAVIWADGLNRELDGVFNFFGMIIIPFPLGAILTWALGLPRWGIVAFLGPIAAFTLVKAMFRVAPDSHVWGFDEKLLGGIYVLAGVLGYLAAAWVAREASGWRSWVAVTLPILVVYAISGLVQEPVRRWYEVRGFERLGVPLVAPDVPDHLLRGVEIWRVESGPAVALTYEHGVKIFVRPAAAATPEVACADPYPPFTWGSGGLPCRPIAGGRRLRGSASDHMIGVFARHQDALIQIEGLRMSEESLLPLLDALRPVSAEWLVARSFYRRR
;
A
#
# COMPACT_ATOMS: atom_id res chain seq x y z
N MET A 1 33.10 -16.81 -35.35
CA MET A 1 32.26 -16.39 -34.21
C MET A 1 32.32 -17.52 -33.19
N ARG A 2 32.76 -17.28 -31.94
CA ARG A 2 32.78 -18.33 -30.91
C ARG A 2 31.36 -18.71 -30.54
N GLU A 3 31.02 -19.99 -30.56
CA GLU A 3 29.72 -20.48 -30.09
C GLU A 3 29.55 -20.09 -28.61
N VAL A 4 28.55 -19.27 -28.33
CA VAL A 4 28.21 -18.90 -26.97
C VAL A 4 27.41 -20.06 -26.38
N THR A 5 27.93 -20.67 -25.32
CA THR A 5 27.26 -21.78 -24.65
C THR A 5 25.90 -21.36 -24.11
N ALA A 6 25.03 -22.34 -23.90
CA ALA A 6 23.70 -22.09 -23.41
C ALA A 6 23.68 -21.31 -22.09
N TRP A 7 24.60 -21.61 -21.18
CA TRP A 7 24.77 -20.91 -19.91
C TRP A 7 25.28 -19.49 -20.08
N GLY A 8 26.13 -19.23 -21.08
CA GLY A 8 26.59 -17.88 -21.40
C GLY A 8 25.46 -16.94 -21.84
N VAL A 9 24.50 -17.44 -22.62
CA VAL A 9 23.31 -16.66 -23.02
C VAL A 9 22.43 -16.32 -21.80
N ILE A 10 22.20 -17.31 -20.92
CA ILE A 10 21.40 -17.13 -19.70
C ILE A 10 22.07 -16.11 -18.79
N GLY A 11 23.37 -16.25 -18.49
CA GLY A 11 24.09 -15.32 -17.62
C GLY A 11 24.06 -13.88 -18.13
N ARG A 12 24.23 -13.68 -19.45
CA ARG A 12 24.11 -12.36 -20.07
C ARG A 12 22.71 -11.79 -19.96
N ALA A 13 21.67 -12.58 -20.20
CA ALA A 13 20.28 -12.15 -20.07
C ALA A 13 19.93 -11.76 -18.62
N VAL A 14 20.44 -12.48 -17.62
CA VAL A 14 20.32 -12.10 -16.20
C VAL A 14 20.94 -10.74 -15.96
N ILE A 15 22.16 -10.49 -16.45
CA ILE A 15 22.83 -9.18 -16.30
C ILE A 15 21.99 -8.07 -16.91
N VAL A 16 21.47 -8.25 -18.13
CA VAL A 16 20.57 -7.26 -18.76
C VAL A 16 19.36 -7.00 -17.86
N GLY A 17 18.69 -8.07 -17.41
CA GLY A 17 17.49 -7.97 -16.57
C GLY A 17 17.76 -7.30 -15.22
N LEU A 18 18.90 -7.57 -14.59
CA LEU A 18 19.33 -6.93 -13.35
C LEU A 18 19.54 -5.42 -13.54
N VAL A 19 20.26 -5.03 -14.60
CA VAL A 19 20.54 -3.61 -14.86
C VAL A 19 19.25 -2.86 -15.22
N VAL A 20 18.44 -3.41 -16.13
CA VAL A 20 17.18 -2.79 -16.53
C VAL A 20 16.20 -2.71 -15.36
N GLY A 21 15.98 -3.83 -14.66
CA GLY A 21 15.10 -3.87 -13.50
C GLY A 21 15.58 -2.98 -12.35
N GLY A 22 16.89 -2.90 -12.14
CA GLY A 22 17.52 -2.00 -11.16
C GLY A 22 17.30 -0.53 -11.49
N VAL A 23 17.49 -0.12 -12.74
CA VAL A 23 17.20 1.26 -13.18
C VAL A 23 15.72 1.60 -12.97
N VAL A 24 14.81 0.71 -13.34
CA VAL A 24 13.37 0.92 -13.12
C VAL A 24 13.04 1.00 -11.63
N ALA A 25 13.66 0.17 -10.78
CA ALA A 25 13.49 0.21 -9.34
C ALA A 25 14.00 1.54 -8.73
N VAL A 26 15.09 2.11 -9.26
CA VAL A 26 15.59 3.43 -8.84
C VAL A 26 14.63 4.54 -9.24
N ILE A 27 14.12 4.52 -10.47
CA ILE A 27 13.12 5.51 -10.93
C ILE A 27 11.85 5.43 -10.08
N TRP A 28 11.39 4.21 -9.75
CA TRP A 28 10.28 3.99 -8.83
C TRP A 28 10.56 4.63 -7.47
N ALA A 29 11.69 4.29 -6.85
CA ALA A 29 12.04 4.78 -5.52
C ALA A 29 12.24 6.30 -5.46
N ASP A 30 12.75 6.92 -6.53
CA ASP A 30 12.86 8.38 -6.64
C ASP A 30 11.49 9.05 -6.82
N GLY A 31 10.61 8.46 -7.63
CA GLY A 31 9.26 8.96 -7.86
C GLY A 31 8.36 8.99 -6.62
N LEU A 32 8.64 8.16 -5.62
CA LEU A 32 7.97 8.22 -4.32
C LEU A 32 8.25 9.52 -3.55
N ASN A 33 9.37 10.19 -3.82
CA ASN A 33 9.79 11.38 -3.06
C ASN A 33 9.37 12.71 -3.70
N ARG A 34 8.78 12.71 -4.90
CA ARG A 34 8.52 13.95 -5.68
C ARG A 34 7.15 13.94 -6.35
N GLU A 35 6.19 14.65 -5.76
CA GLU A 35 4.79 14.73 -6.22
C GLU A 35 4.63 15.29 -7.66
N LEU A 36 5.50 16.20 -8.10
CA LEU A 36 5.46 16.79 -9.45
C LEU A 36 6.21 16.00 -10.53
N ASP A 37 7.20 15.18 -10.15
CA ASP A 37 7.99 14.37 -11.10
C ASP A 37 7.35 12.99 -11.38
N GLY A 38 6.28 12.63 -10.65
CA GLY A 38 5.63 11.32 -10.73
C GLY A 38 5.18 10.91 -12.15
N VAL A 39 4.71 11.86 -12.95
CA VAL A 39 4.32 11.62 -14.35
C VAL A 39 5.54 11.29 -15.22
N PHE A 40 6.63 12.05 -15.08
CA PHE A 40 7.87 11.80 -15.82
C PHE A 40 8.50 10.47 -15.40
N ASN A 41 8.44 10.12 -14.12
CA ASN A 41 8.91 8.84 -13.61
C ASN A 41 8.09 7.67 -14.17
N PHE A 42 6.77 7.79 -14.27
CA PHE A 42 5.93 6.78 -14.90
C PHE A 42 6.30 6.56 -16.38
N PHE A 43 6.46 7.63 -17.16
CA PHE A 43 6.90 7.52 -18.55
C PHE A 43 8.33 6.97 -18.65
N GLY A 44 9.23 7.39 -17.78
CA GLY A 44 10.59 6.89 -17.70
C GLY A 44 10.64 5.38 -17.47
N MET A 45 9.83 4.87 -16.54
CA MET A 45 9.71 3.44 -16.26
C MET A 45 9.21 2.62 -17.44
N ILE A 46 8.40 3.20 -18.32
CA ILE A 46 7.89 2.52 -19.53
C ILE A 46 8.90 2.60 -20.68
N ILE A 47 9.47 3.79 -20.90
CA ILE A 47 10.28 4.09 -22.10
C ILE A 47 11.71 3.59 -21.93
N ILE A 48 12.38 3.85 -20.81
CA ILE A 48 13.81 3.58 -20.59
C ILE A 48 14.20 2.09 -20.76
N PRO A 49 13.38 1.11 -20.34
CA PRO A 49 13.73 -0.30 -20.48
C PRO A 49 13.99 -0.76 -21.92
N PHE A 50 13.35 -0.14 -22.91
CA PHE A 50 13.52 -0.52 -24.32
C PHE A 50 14.90 -0.11 -24.89
N PRO A 51 15.30 1.17 -24.91
CA PRO A 51 16.62 1.57 -25.41
C PRO A 51 17.75 1.00 -24.54
N LEU A 52 17.58 0.99 -23.20
CA LEU A 52 18.59 0.39 -22.32
C LEU A 52 18.76 -1.11 -22.58
N GLY A 53 17.64 -1.83 -22.71
CA GLY A 53 17.61 -3.23 -23.10
C GLY A 53 18.28 -3.49 -24.45
N ALA A 54 17.98 -2.68 -25.46
CA ALA A 54 18.58 -2.78 -26.79
C ALA A 54 20.11 -2.59 -26.73
N ILE A 55 20.59 -1.55 -26.04
CA ILE A 55 22.02 -1.27 -25.89
C ILE A 55 22.73 -2.43 -25.18
N LEU A 56 22.18 -2.90 -24.05
CA LEU A 56 22.81 -3.95 -23.26
C LEU A 56 22.78 -5.32 -23.94
N THR A 57 21.67 -5.68 -24.59
CA THR A 57 21.57 -6.95 -25.32
C THR A 57 22.51 -7.00 -26.52
N TRP A 58 22.66 -5.89 -27.23
CA TRP A 58 23.65 -5.73 -28.30
C TRP A 58 25.08 -5.80 -27.76
N ALA A 59 25.41 -5.01 -26.73
CA ALA A 59 26.75 -4.94 -26.14
C ALA A 59 27.21 -6.28 -25.54
N LEU A 60 26.30 -7.05 -24.93
CA LEU A 60 26.59 -8.38 -24.39
C LEU A 60 26.53 -9.48 -25.47
N GLY A 61 26.23 -9.14 -26.73
CA GLY A 61 26.20 -10.09 -27.84
C GLY A 61 25.20 -11.22 -27.64
N LEU A 62 23.97 -10.89 -27.24
CA LEU A 62 22.89 -11.87 -27.15
C LEU A 62 22.40 -12.28 -28.55
N PRO A 63 22.08 -13.57 -28.77
CA PRO A 63 21.55 -14.02 -30.06
C PRO A 63 20.20 -13.37 -30.33
N ARG A 64 19.97 -12.96 -31.59
CA ARG A 64 18.75 -12.24 -32.00
C ARG A 64 18.41 -11.08 -31.06
N TRP A 65 19.43 -10.30 -30.67
CA TRP A 65 19.35 -9.24 -29.67
C TRP A 65 18.12 -8.32 -29.82
N GLY A 66 17.70 -7.99 -31.05
CA GLY A 66 16.51 -7.17 -31.29
C GLY A 66 15.21 -7.79 -30.77
N ILE A 67 15.04 -9.11 -30.89
CA ILE A 67 13.89 -9.83 -30.32
C ILE A 67 13.96 -9.80 -28.79
N VAL A 68 15.15 -10.03 -28.23
CA VAL A 68 15.35 -10.01 -26.77
C VAL A 68 15.07 -8.62 -26.19
N ALA A 69 15.56 -7.57 -26.85
CA ALA A 69 15.38 -6.18 -26.45
C ALA A 69 13.91 -5.73 -26.48
N PHE A 70 13.09 -6.32 -27.37
CA PHE A 70 11.67 -6.00 -27.45
C PHE A 70 10.83 -6.83 -26.48
N LEU A 71 11.03 -8.16 -26.46
CA LEU A 71 10.23 -9.06 -25.62
C LEU A 71 10.59 -8.98 -24.14
N GLY A 72 11.85 -8.68 -23.81
CA GLY A 72 12.34 -8.57 -22.43
C GLY A 72 11.52 -7.58 -21.60
N PRO A 73 11.45 -6.30 -22.00
CA PRO A 73 10.60 -5.30 -21.34
C PRO A 73 9.12 -5.70 -21.29
N ILE A 74 8.55 -6.23 -22.38
CA ILE A 74 7.13 -6.63 -22.40
C ILE A 74 6.83 -7.73 -21.37
N ALA A 75 7.67 -8.76 -21.33
CA ALA A 75 7.56 -9.83 -20.35
C ALA A 75 7.76 -9.30 -18.93
N ALA A 76 8.76 -8.44 -18.72
CA ALA A 76 9.02 -7.81 -17.43
C ALA A 76 7.82 -6.98 -16.96
N PHE A 77 7.23 -6.11 -17.79
CA PHE A 77 6.05 -5.31 -17.42
C PHE A 77 4.84 -6.17 -17.10
N THR A 78 4.64 -7.26 -17.85
CA THR A 78 3.54 -8.20 -17.59
C THR A 78 3.72 -8.85 -16.21
N LEU A 79 4.95 -9.27 -15.88
CA LEU A 79 5.30 -9.85 -14.59
C LEU A 79 5.22 -8.85 -13.45
N VAL A 80 5.73 -7.63 -13.63
CA VAL A 80 5.58 -6.50 -12.69
C VAL A 80 4.11 -6.33 -12.35
N LYS A 81 3.25 -6.18 -13.36
CA LYS A 81 1.82 -5.98 -13.15
C LYS A 81 1.17 -7.16 -12.41
N ALA A 82 1.55 -8.40 -12.72
CA ALA A 82 1.06 -9.57 -12.02
C ALA A 82 1.51 -9.61 -10.55
N MET A 83 2.77 -9.30 -10.27
CA MET A 83 3.34 -9.29 -8.92
C MET A 83 2.73 -8.16 -8.07
N PHE A 84 2.56 -6.96 -8.61
CA PHE A 84 1.96 -5.83 -7.88
C PHE A 84 0.49 -6.08 -7.49
N ARG A 85 -0.26 -6.89 -8.25
CA ARG A 85 -1.63 -7.28 -7.87
C ARG A 85 -1.71 -8.06 -6.57
N VAL A 86 -0.63 -8.74 -6.19
CA VAL A 86 -0.54 -9.58 -4.99
C VAL A 86 0.51 -9.07 -4.00
N ALA A 87 1.09 -7.90 -4.26
CA ALA A 87 2.01 -7.24 -3.36
C ALA A 87 1.22 -6.65 -2.18
N PRO A 88 1.81 -6.64 -0.97
CA PRO A 88 1.20 -5.96 0.17
C PRO A 88 1.09 -4.45 -0.12
N ASP A 89 -0.04 -3.88 0.28
CA ASP A 89 -0.22 -2.43 0.31
C ASP A 89 0.66 -1.86 1.44
N SER A 90 1.61 -1.00 1.06
CA SER A 90 2.56 -0.34 1.95
C SER A 90 1.88 0.44 3.06
N HIS A 91 0.79 1.14 2.75
CA HIS A 91 0.05 1.96 3.71
C HIS A 91 -0.66 1.08 4.75
N VAL A 92 -1.11 -0.11 4.36
CA VAL A 92 -1.79 -1.05 5.26
C VAL A 92 -0.80 -1.80 6.13
N TRP A 93 0.36 -2.20 5.59
CA TRP A 93 1.33 -3.02 6.32
C TRP A 93 2.47 -2.25 6.99
N GLY A 94 2.65 -0.98 6.66
CA GLY A 94 3.83 -0.22 7.08
C GLY A 94 5.10 -0.75 6.41
N PHE A 95 4.94 -1.42 5.26
CA PHE A 95 6.05 -1.91 4.47
C PHE A 95 6.65 -0.72 3.71
N ASP A 96 7.97 -0.58 3.74
CA ASP A 96 8.65 0.48 3.01
C ASP A 96 8.40 0.28 1.50
N GLU A 97 7.78 1.27 0.85
CA GLU A 97 7.46 1.26 -0.58
C GLU A 97 8.70 1.10 -1.46
N LYS A 98 9.88 1.45 -0.96
CA LYS A 98 11.16 1.23 -1.65
C LYS A 98 11.48 -0.24 -1.80
N LEU A 99 11.05 -1.09 -0.87
CA LEU A 99 11.26 -2.54 -0.95
C LEU A 99 10.43 -3.18 -2.07
N LEU A 100 9.34 -2.54 -2.51
CA LEU A 100 8.60 -2.97 -3.71
C LEU A 100 9.44 -2.77 -4.99
N GLY A 101 10.52 -1.98 -4.94
CA GLY A 101 11.55 -1.91 -5.98
C GLY A 101 12.11 -3.28 -6.38
N GLY A 102 12.18 -4.23 -5.44
CA GLY A 102 12.63 -5.60 -5.70
C GLY A 102 11.77 -6.36 -6.72
N ILE A 103 10.49 -6.00 -6.85
CA ILE A 103 9.58 -6.57 -7.86
C ILE A 103 10.08 -6.25 -9.27
N TYR A 104 10.52 -5.00 -9.51
CA TYR A 104 11.04 -4.59 -10.83
C TYR A 104 12.34 -5.32 -11.18
N VAL A 105 13.24 -5.50 -10.21
CA VAL A 105 14.49 -6.26 -10.41
C VAL A 105 14.18 -7.71 -10.76
N LEU A 106 13.33 -8.38 -9.98
CA LEU A 106 12.97 -9.77 -10.20
C LEU A 106 12.25 -9.96 -11.55
N ALA A 107 11.27 -9.11 -11.85
CA ALA A 107 10.53 -9.16 -13.10
C ALA A 107 11.44 -8.84 -14.31
N GLY A 108 12.39 -7.92 -14.17
CA GLY A 108 13.42 -7.64 -15.17
C GLY A 108 14.26 -8.88 -15.49
N VAL A 109 14.81 -9.54 -14.47
CA VAL A 109 15.58 -10.79 -14.64
C VAL A 109 14.75 -11.87 -15.34
N LEU A 110 13.54 -12.14 -14.84
CA LEU A 110 12.67 -13.17 -15.41
C LEU A 110 12.22 -12.85 -16.83
N GLY A 111 11.92 -11.58 -17.12
CA GLY A 111 11.51 -11.12 -18.45
C GLY A 111 12.61 -11.28 -19.50
N TYR A 112 13.83 -10.86 -19.19
CA TYR A 112 14.97 -11.01 -20.11
C TYR A 112 15.44 -12.46 -20.24
N LEU A 113 15.35 -13.27 -19.19
CA LEU A 113 15.55 -14.72 -19.27
C LEU A 113 14.55 -15.39 -20.21
N ALA A 114 13.26 -15.08 -20.05
CA ALA A 114 12.18 -15.56 -20.91
C ALA A 114 12.42 -15.17 -22.38
N ALA A 115 12.75 -13.90 -22.62
CA ALA A 115 13.02 -13.39 -23.96
C ALA A 115 14.25 -14.06 -24.60
N ALA A 116 15.34 -14.23 -23.85
CA ALA A 116 16.55 -14.90 -24.35
C ALA A 116 16.32 -16.38 -24.63
N TRP A 117 15.50 -17.07 -23.82
CA TRP A 117 15.12 -18.46 -24.03
C TRP A 117 14.33 -18.65 -25.33
N VAL A 118 13.38 -17.76 -25.56
CA VAL A 118 12.56 -17.71 -26.78
C VAL A 118 13.40 -17.33 -28.00
N ALA A 119 14.41 -16.48 -27.84
CA ALA A 119 15.25 -16.00 -28.95
C ALA A 119 16.32 -17.01 -29.43
N ARG A 120 16.54 -18.13 -28.73
CA ARG A 120 17.55 -19.13 -29.12
C ARG A 120 17.31 -19.70 -30.51
N GLU A 121 18.37 -20.06 -31.23
CA GLU A 121 18.26 -20.60 -32.59
C GLU A 121 17.46 -21.89 -32.69
N ALA A 122 17.54 -22.76 -31.67
CA ALA A 122 16.77 -24.00 -31.58
C ALA A 122 15.33 -23.81 -31.04
N SER A 123 14.84 -22.57 -30.88
CA SER A 123 13.50 -22.33 -30.34
C SER A 123 12.43 -22.57 -31.40
N GLY A 124 11.68 -23.67 -31.23
CA GLY A 124 10.44 -23.90 -31.96
C GLY A 124 9.24 -23.28 -31.24
N TRP A 125 8.04 -23.40 -31.84
CA TRP A 125 6.77 -22.94 -31.25
C TRP A 125 6.53 -23.47 -29.82
N ARG A 126 7.06 -24.66 -29.49
CA ARG A 126 6.98 -25.26 -28.15
C ARG A 126 7.70 -24.40 -27.09
N SER A 127 8.83 -23.78 -27.44
CA SER A 127 9.58 -22.91 -26.53
C SER A 127 8.79 -21.63 -26.22
N TRP A 128 8.17 -21.05 -27.25
CA TRP A 128 7.26 -19.92 -27.11
C TRP A 128 6.09 -20.25 -26.19
N VAL A 129 5.42 -21.38 -26.40
CA VAL A 129 4.32 -21.82 -25.53
C VAL A 129 4.81 -22.05 -24.10
N ALA A 130 5.96 -22.71 -23.92
CA ALA A 130 6.52 -23.01 -22.60
C ALA A 130 6.89 -21.76 -21.78
N VAL A 131 7.13 -20.61 -22.42
CA VAL A 131 7.45 -19.34 -21.74
C VAL A 131 6.22 -18.44 -21.62
N THR A 132 5.47 -18.28 -22.71
CA THR A 132 4.30 -17.38 -22.73
C THR A 132 3.16 -17.90 -21.86
N LEU A 133 2.90 -19.22 -21.87
CA LEU A 133 1.79 -19.80 -21.11
C LEU A 133 1.97 -19.57 -19.59
N PRO A 134 3.12 -19.86 -18.95
CA PRO A 134 3.31 -19.55 -17.53
C PRO A 134 3.15 -18.06 -17.20
N ILE A 135 3.68 -17.15 -18.02
CA ILE A 135 3.54 -15.69 -17.78
C ILE A 135 2.07 -15.28 -17.80
N LEU A 136 1.31 -15.76 -18.80
CA LEU A 136 -0.13 -15.50 -18.91
C LEU A 136 -0.92 -16.13 -17.76
N VAL A 137 -0.57 -17.36 -17.36
CA VAL A 137 -1.18 -18.05 -16.21
C VAL A 137 -0.92 -17.29 -14.91
N VAL A 138 0.32 -16.86 -14.66
CA VAL A 138 0.66 -16.03 -13.48
C VAL A 138 -0.12 -14.72 -13.51
N TYR A 139 -0.21 -14.06 -14.66
CA TYR A 139 -0.99 -12.84 -14.81
C TYR A 139 -2.49 -13.07 -14.57
N ALA A 140 -3.07 -14.15 -15.09
CA ALA A 140 -4.48 -14.49 -14.89
C ALA A 140 -4.77 -14.84 -13.43
N ILE A 141 -3.98 -15.75 -12.84
CA ILE A 141 -4.12 -16.17 -11.44
C ILE A 141 -3.97 -14.98 -10.51
N SER A 142 -2.98 -14.10 -10.72
CA SER A 142 -2.81 -12.89 -9.90
C SER A 142 -4.06 -12.02 -9.87
N GLY A 143 -4.80 -11.91 -10.98
CA GLY A 143 -6.08 -11.21 -11.02
C GLY A 143 -7.17 -11.91 -10.21
N LEU A 144 -7.23 -13.24 -10.26
CA LEU A 144 -8.20 -14.03 -9.49
C LEU A 144 -7.93 -13.99 -7.98
N VAL A 145 -6.66 -13.97 -7.58
CA VAL A 145 -6.26 -13.99 -6.16
C VAL A 145 -6.00 -12.61 -5.57
N GLN A 146 -6.05 -11.54 -6.36
CA GLN A 146 -5.80 -10.16 -5.90
C GLN A 146 -6.68 -9.78 -4.71
N GLU A 147 -8.00 -9.95 -4.82
CA GLU A 147 -8.96 -9.62 -3.75
C GLU A 147 -8.75 -10.42 -2.46
N PRO A 148 -8.68 -11.77 -2.49
CA PRO A 148 -8.47 -12.54 -1.26
C PRO A 148 -7.10 -12.26 -0.63
N VAL A 149 -6.05 -12.07 -1.43
CA VAL A 149 -4.71 -11.70 -0.94
C VAL A 149 -4.74 -10.32 -0.29
N ARG A 150 -5.40 -9.33 -0.91
CA ARG A 150 -5.56 -7.99 -0.33
C ARG A 150 -6.31 -8.04 1.00
N ARG A 151 -7.43 -8.77 1.09
CA ARG A 151 -8.18 -8.92 2.35
C ARG A 151 -7.35 -9.61 3.42
N TRP A 152 -6.62 -10.66 3.04
CA TRP A 152 -5.70 -11.34 3.95
C TRP A 152 -4.65 -10.37 4.49
N TYR A 153 -4.08 -9.54 3.62
CA TYR A 153 -3.17 -8.48 4.01
C TYR A 153 -3.82 -7.49 4.98
N GLU A 154 -5.01 -6.99 4.70
CA GLU A 154 -5.69 -6.01 5.57
C GLU A 154 -5.96 -6.58 6.97
N VAL A 155 -6.50 -7.81 7.06
CA VAL A 155 -6.76 -8.47 8.33
C VAL A 155 -5.49 -8.60 9.16
N ARG A 156 -4.43 -9.14 8.57
CA ARG A 156 -3.12 -9.28 9.23
C ARG A 156 -2.48 -7.94 9.58
N GLY A 157 -2.73 -6.91 8.80
CA GLY A 157 -2.28 -5.54 9.07
C GLY A 157 -2.84 -5.01 10.39
N PHE A 158 -4.15 -5.20 10.62
CA PHE A 158 -4.79 -4.83 11.89
C PHE A 158 -4.32 -5.71 13.05
N GLU A 159 -4.23 -7.03 12.87
CA GLU A 159 -3.77 -7.96 13.92
C GLU A 159 -2.36 -7.63 14.43
N ARG A 160 -1.47 -7.18 13.54
CA ARG A 160 -0.06 -6.86 13.88
C ARG A 160 0.15 -5.43 14.34
N LEU A 161 -0.87 -4.57 14.26
CA LEU A 161 -0.73 -3.14 14.56
C LEU A 161 -0.48 -2.87 16.06
N GLY A 162 -0.90 -3.79 16.94
CA GLY A 162 -0.82 -3.61 18.39
C GLY A 162 -1.77 -2.54 18.93
N VAL A 163 -2.76 -2.13 18.13
CA VAL A 163 -3.81 -1.18 18.50
C VAL A 163 -5.09 -1.97 18.79
N PRO A 164 -5.77 -1.75 19.92
CA PRO A 164 -7.06 -2.38 20.19
C PRO A 164 -8.05 -2.05 19.09
N LEU A 165 -8.77 -3.06 18.59
CA LEU A 165 -9.78 -2.87 17.55
C LEU A 165 -11.13 -2.66 18.23
N VAL A 166 -11.56 -1.41 18.32
CA VAL A 166 -12.89 -1.05 18.83
C VAL A 166 -13.64 -0.20 17.82
N ALA A 167 -14.94 -0.40 17.72
CA ALA A 167 -15.81 0.38 16.86
C ALA A 167 -17.19 0.51 17.51
N PRO A 168 -17.89 1.64 17.32
CA PRO A 168 -19.31 1.73 17.69
C PRO A 168 -20.15 0.86 16.76
N ASP A 169 -21.18 0.23 17.31
CA ASP A 169 -22.23 -0.42 16.52
C ASP A 169 -23.54 0.34 16.68
N VAL A 170 -23.69 1.38 15.88
CA VAL A 170 -24.85 2.27 15.94
C VAL A 170 -25.59 2.18 14.61
N PRO A 171 -26.89 1.81 14.59
CA PRO A 171 -27.66 1.57 13.37
C PRO A 171 -27.62 2.70 12.33
N ASP A 172 -27.53 3.96 12.81
CA ASP A 172 -27.58 5.16 11.95
C ASP A 172 -26.21 5.75 11.60
N HIS A 173 -25.11 5.07 11.98
CA HIS A 173 -23.74 5.51 11.68
C HIS A 173 -23.01 4.41 10.92
N LEU A 174 -23.08 4.47 9.59
CA LEU A 174 -22.39 3.49 8.74
C LEU A 174 -20.89 3.81 8.67
N LEU A 175 -20.07 2.79 8.92
CA LEU A 175 -18.63 2.85 8.71
C LEU A 175 -18.34 3.02 7.21
N ARG A 176 -17.73 4.14 6.84
CA ARG A 176 -17.37 4.48 5.46
C ARG A 176 -15.95 4.09 5.11
N GLY A 177 -15.01 4.26 6.03
CA GLY A 177 -13.60 4.02 5.79
C GLY A 177 -12.87 3.53 7.02
N VAL A 178 -11.84 2.71 6.80
CA VAL A 178 -10.91 2.26 7.82
C VAL A 178 -9.51 2.47 7.27
N GLU A 179 -8.67 3.14 8.04
CA GLU A 179 -7.29 3.44 7.67
C GLU A 179 -6.35 3.10 8.83
N ILE A 180 -5.17 2.61 8.49
CA ILE A 180 -4.08 2.43 9.44
C ILE A 180 -3.17 3.63 9.31
N TRP A 181 -2.95 4.32 10.41
CA TRP A 181 -2.10 5.49 10.49
C TRP A 181 -0.82 5.12 11.23
N ARG A 182 0.33 5.36 10.61
CA ARG A 182 1.66 5.14 11.20
C ARG A 182 2.44 6.44 11.12
N VAL A 183 2.30 7.27 12.15
CA VAL A 183 3.04 8.54 12.27
C VAL A 183 4.01 8.45 13.45
N GLU A 184 4.89 9.43 13.62
CA GLU A 184 5.94 9.42 14.67
C GLU A 184 5.40 9.20 16.09
N SER A 185 4.20 9.72 16.40
CA SER A 185 3.54 9.54 17.71
C SER A 185 2.89 8.16 17.91
N GLY A 186 3.11 7.24 16.98
CA GLY A 186 2.70 5.84 17.06
C GLY A 186 1.55 5.46 16.13
N PRO A 187 1.21 4.15 16.11
CA PRO A 187 0.15 3.64 15.26
C PRO A 187 -1.24 4.04 15.78
N ALA A 188 -2.17 4.23 14.85
CA ALA A 188 -3.59 4.41 15.13
C ALA A 188 -4.44 3.71 14.07
N VAL A 189 -5.68 3.38 14.45
CA VAL A 189 -6.74 3.03 13.50
C VAL A 189 -7.68 4.22 13.40
N ALA A 190 -7.87 4.73 12.19
CA ALA A 190 -8.84 5.77 11.90
C ALA A 190 -10.10 5.15 11.27
N LEU A 191 -11.24 5.37 11.91
CA LEU A 191 -12.55 4.95 11.45
C LEU A 191 -13.33 6.17 11.01
N THR A 192 -13.69 6.23 9.73
CA THR A 192 -14.52 7.31 9.19
C THR A 192 -15.96 6.81 9.06
N TYR A 193 -16.89 7.49 9.72
CA TYR A 193 -18.31 7.20 9.66
C TYR A 193 -19.04 8.24 8.78
N GLU A 194 -20.30 7.98 8.48
CA GLU A 194 -21.18 8.99 7.89
C GLU A 194 -21.31 10.26 8.76
N HIS A 195 -21.84 11.33 8.15
CA HIS A 195 -22.12 12.60 8.82
C HIS A 195 -20.89 13.31 9.42
N GLY A 196 -19.68 12.96 8.95
CA GLY A 196 -18.46 13.67 9.31
C GLY A 196 -17.88 13.26 10.67
N VAL A 197 -18.25 12.10 11.19
CA VAL A 197 -17.64 11.52 12.39
C VAL A 197 -16.36 10.77 12.03
N LYS A 198 -15.29 11.04 12.78
CA LYS A 198 -14.05 10.27 12.73
C LYS A 198 -13.68 9.75 14.11
N ILE A 199 -13.26 8.50 14.20
CA ILE A 199 -12.81 7.88 15.45
C ILE A 199 -11.38 7.43 15.26
N PHE A 200 -10.49 7.96 16.08
CA PHE A 200 -9.11 7.50 16.18
C PHE A 200 -8.97 6.61 17.40
N VAL A 201 -8.43 5.42 17.16
CA VAL A 201 -8.15 4.42 18.18
C VAL A 201 -6.64 4.25 18.29
N ARG A 202 -6.11 4.43 19.51
CA ARG A 202 -4.69 4.27 19.83
C ARG A 202 -4.55 3.36 21.06
N PRO A 203 -3.36 2.78 21.32
CA PRO A 203 -3.13 2.05 22.56
C PRO A 203 -3.28 3.00 23.77
N ALA A 204 -3.86 2.54 24.88
CA ALA A 204 -4.04 3.36 26.08
C ALA A 204 -2.71 3.83 26.70
N ALA A 205 -1.61 3.12 26.41
CA ALA A 205 -0.26 3.51 26.79
C ALA A 205 0.26 4.73 26.00
N ALA A 206 -0.37 5.12 24.89
CA ALA A 206 0.09 6.21 24.05
C ALA A 206 -0.06 7.58 24.73
N ALA A 207 -1.12 7.79 25.51
CA ALA A 207 -1.36 9.01 26.29
C ALA A 207 -2.51 8.81 27.30
N THR A 208 -2.67 9.76 28.23
CA THR A 208 -3.92 9.91 28.98
C THR A 208 -4.94 10.73 28.17
N PRO A 209 -6.26 10.64 28.45
CA PRO A 209 -7.26 11.48 27.80
C PRO A 209 -6.97 12.98 27.92
N GLU A 210 -6.38 13.42 29.03
CA GLU A 210 -5.91 14.79 29.26
C GLU A 210 -4.89 15.22 28.21
N VAL A 211 -3.83 14.42 28.07
CA VAL A 211 -2.70 14.72 27.19
C VAL A 211 -3.16 14.66 25.74
N ALA A 212 -3.94 13.63 25.36
CA ALA A 212 -4.48 13.49 24.02
C ALA A 212 -5.45 14.63 23.65
N CYS A 213 -6.22 15.14 24.61
CA CYS A 213 -7.11 16.27 24.39
C CYS A 213 -6.34 17.59 24.27
N ALA A 214 -5.20 17.74 24.94
CA ALA A 214 -4.31 18.90 24.78
C ALA A 214 -3.55 18.86 23.44
N ASP A 215 -3.14 17.66 23.00
CA ASP A 215 -2.40 17.39 21.76
C ASP A 215 -3.09 16.27 20.93
N PRO A 216 -4.13 16.61 20.14
CA PRO A 216 -4.94 15.64 19.43
C PRO A 216 -4.21 14.92 18.30
N TYR A 217 -4.69 13.72 17.97
CA TYR A 217 -4.16 12.91 16.87
C TYR A 217 -5.13 12.88 15.68
N PRO A 218 -4.68 13.07 14.44
CA PRO A 218 -3.35 13.55 14.05
C PRO A 218 -3.22 15.06 14.31
N PRO A 219 -2.00 15.59 14.45
CA PRO A 219 -1.76 16.99 14.86
C PRO A 219 -2.25 18.04 13.85
N PHE A 220 -2.59 17.63 12.63
CA PHE A 220 -2.98 18.53 11.54
C PHE A 220 -4.49 18.59 11.27
N THR A 221 -5.30 17.74 11.91
CA THR A 221 -6.78 17.85 11.78
C THR A 221 -7.32 19.00 12.60
N TRP A 222 -6.66 19.37 13.69
CA TRP A 222 -7.06 20.47 14.57
C TRP A 222 -6.25 21.71 14.19
N GLY A 223 -6.92 22.74 13.65
CA GLY A 223 -6.26 24.01 13.33
C GLY A 223 -5.48 24.59 14.53
N SER A 224 -4.56 25.52 14.29
CA SER A 224 -3.67 26.11 15.30
C SER A 224 -4.35 26.83 16.47
N GLY A 225 -5.68 26.96 16.45
CA GLY A 225 -6.48 27.46 17.56
C GLY A 225 -6.63 26.40 18.64
N GLY A 226 -5.93 26.58 19.76
CA GLY A 226 -6.01 25.77 20.98
C GLY A 226 -7.39 25.82 21.63
N LEU A 227 -8.37 25.15 21.02
CA LEU A 227 -9.70 24.96 21.59
C LEU A 227 -9.55 24.39 23.01
N PRO A 228 -10.25 24.98 24.01
CA PRO A 228 -10.05 24.62 25.39
C PRO A 228 -10.40 23.15 25.61
N CYS A 229 -9.47 22.42 26.24
CA CYS A 229 -9.72 21.08 26.72
C CYS A 229 -10.31 21.15 28.13
N ARG A 230 -11.50 20.56 28.35
CA ARG A 230 -12.18 20.55 29.66
C ARG A 230 -12.58 19.13 30.08
N PRO A 231 -12.62 18.83 31.39
CA PRO A 231 -13.19 17.58 31.89
C PRO A 231 -14.70 17.53 31.66
N ILE A 232 -15.20 16.33 31.37
CA ILE A 232 -16.62 15.99 31.37
C ILE A 232 -16.82 14.68 32.18
N ALA A 233 -18.07 14.25 32.36
CA ALA A 233 -18.39 13.08 33.19
C ALA A 233 -17.66 11.80 32.75
N GLY A 234 -17.40 10.90 33.70
CA GLY A 234 -16.81 9.58 33.41
C GLY A 234 -15.31 9.60 33.07
N GLY A 235 -14.56 10.60 33.54
CA GLY A 235 -13.11 10.70 33.28
C GLY A 235 -12.76 11.03 31.83
N ARG A 236 -13.70 11.60 31.07
CA ARG A 236 -13.56 11.96 29.67
C ARG A 236 -13.12 13.41 29.55
N ARG A 237 -12.58 13.78 28.39
CA ARG A 237 -12.20 15.14 28.06
C ARG A 237 -12.90 15.60 26.79
N LEU A 238 -13.30 16.86 26.77
CA LEU A 238 -13.87 17.51 25.61
C LEU A 238 -12.92 18.61 25.13
N ARG A 239 -12.63 18.62 23.83
CA ARG A 239 -11.97 19.73 23.15
C ARG A 239 -12.99 20.44 22.26
N GLY A 240 -13.08 21.76 22.41
CA GLY A 240 -14.04 22.59 21.68
C GLY A 240 -15.40 22.70 22.36
N SER A 241 -16.33 23.33 21.66
CA SER A 241 -17.67 23.71 22.09
C SER A 241 -18.67 23.52 20.95
N ALA A 242 -19.97 23.60 21.25
CA ALA A 242 -21.03 23.44 20.25
C ALA A 242 -21.02 24.52 19.15
N SER A 243 -20.38 25.67 19.40
CA SER A 243 -20.20 26.73 18.40
C SER A 243 -18.99 26.53 17.50
N ASP A 244 -18.09 25.59 17.83
CA ASP A 244 -16.90 25.33 17.05
C ASP A 244 -17.21 24.47 15.82
N HIS A 245 -16.42 24.64 14.77
CA HIS A 245 -16.58 23.83 13.56
C HIS A 245 -16.28 22.35 13.81
N MET A 246 -15.48 22.04 14.83
CA MET A 246 -15.02 20.71 15.19
C MET A 246 -15.02 20.54 16.70
N ILE A 247 -15.58 19.43 17.16
CA ILE A 247 -15.62 19.05 18.57
C ILE A 247 -15.07 17.64 18.73
N GLY A 248 -14.40 17.38 19.86
CA GLY A 248 -13.64 16.16 20.08
C GLY A 248 -13.84 15.62 21.48
N VAL A 249 -14.22 14.35 21.60
CA VAL A 249 -14.31 13.64 22.88
C VAL A 249 -13.16 12.65 22.99
N PHE A 250 -12.43 12.72 24.10
CA PHE A 250 -11.28 11.88 24.40
C PHE A 250 -11.56 11.05 25.64
N ALA A 251 -11.34 9.75 25.56
CA ALA A 251 -11.64 8.84 26.65
C ALA A 251 -10.75 7.59 26.60
N ARG A 252 -10.67 6.89 27.74
CA ARG A 252 -10.17 5.52 27.78
C ARG A 252 -11.33 4.55 27.66
N HIS A 253 -11.11 3.50 26.87
CA HIS A 253 -12.02 2.36 26.77
C HIS A 253 -11.16 1.08 26.83
N GLN A 254 -11.15 0.41 27.99
CA GLN A 254 -10.26 -0.73 28.24
C GLN A 254 -8.79 -0.35 27.94
N ASP A 255 -8.11 -1.12 27.08
CA ASP A 255 -6.73 -0.88 26.66
C ASP A 255 -6.60 0.14 25.52
N ALA A 256 -7.69 0.82 25.14
CA ALA A 256 -7.72 1.80 24.06
C ALA A 256 -7.83 3.25 24.57
N LEU A 257 -7.10 4.14 23.91
CA LEU A 257 -7.33 5.58 23.92
C LEU A 257 -8.18 5.93 22.69
N ILE A 258 -9.31 6.57 22.94
CA ILE A 258 -10.29 6.92 21.92
C ILE A 258 -10.34 8.43 21.78
N GLN A 259 -10.33 8.88 20.53
CA GLN A 259 -10.64 10.25 20.14
C GLN A 259 -11.77 10.19 19.11
N ILE A 260 -12.94 10.71 19.46
CA ILE A 260 -14.08 10.86 18.55
C ILE A 260 -14.17 12.33 18.14
N GLU A 261 -14.05 12.58 16.85
CA GLU A 261 -14.19 13.90 16.25
C GLU A 261 -15.51 13.99 15.50
N GLY A 262 -16.19 15.13 15.63
CA GLY A 262 -17.38 15.45 14.87
C GLY A 262 -17.26 16.83 14.23
N LEU A 263 -17.55 16.91 12.93
CA LEU A 263 -17.65 18.17 12.21
C LEU A 263 -19.06 18.75 12.37
N ARG A 264 -19.18 19.96 12.95
CA ARG A 264 -20.48 20.62 13.22
C ARG A 264 -21.45 19.76 14.04
N MET A 265 -20.91 18.99 14.99
CA MET A 265 -21.70 18.17 15.91
C MET A 265 -21.65 18.73 17.33
N SER A 266 -22.55 18.26 18.21
CA SER A 266 -22.54 18.59 19.63
C SER A 266 -21.92 17.47 20.47
N GLU A 267 -21.55 17.78 21.71
CA GLU A 267 -21.11 16.80 22.71
C GLU A 267 -22.13 15.66 22.86
N GLU A 268 -23.42 16.01 22.95
CA GLU A 268 -24.53 15.07 23.09
C GLU A 268 -24.66 14.09 21.92
N SER A 269 -24.20 14.47 20.72
CA SER A 269 -24.20 13.58 19.56
C SER A 269 -23.01 12.61 19.56
N LEU A 270 -21.88 12.99 20.17
CA LEU A 270 -20.68 12.16 20.19
C LEU A 270 -20.63 11.17 21.36
N LEU A 271 -21.21 11.52 22.51
CA LEU A 271 -21.19 10.66 23.70
C LEU A 271 -21.86 9.29 23.47
N PRO A 272 -23.03 9.18 22.80
CA PRO A 272 -23.64 7.88 22.50
C PRO A 272 -22.74 6.97 21.65
N LEU A 273 -21.94 7.54 20.74
CA LEU A 273 -20.99 6.77 19.94
C LEU A 273 -19.87 6.18 20.80
N LEU A 274 -19.39 6.95 21.78
CA LEU A 274 -18.41 6.47 22.74
C LEU A 274 -18.97 5.35 23.62
N ASP A 275 -20.21 5.51 24.07
CA ASP A 275 -20.89 4.53 24.93
C ASP A 275 -21.25 3.24 24.17
N ALA A 276 -21.42 3.31 22.85
CA ALA A 276 -21.68 2.18 21.98
C ALA A 276 -20.40 1.43 21.52
N LEU A 277 -19.21 1.84 21.97
CA LEU A 277 -17.97 1.17 21.61
C LEU A 277 -17.92 -0.26 22.11
N ARG A 278 -17.52 -1.17 21.23
CA ARG A 278 -17.25 -2.56 21.56
C ARG A 278 -16.00 -3.07 20.84
N PRO A 279 -15.31 -4.08 21.41
CA PRO A 279 -14.29 -4.82 20.69
C PRO A 279 -14.85 -5.40 19.38
N VAL A 280 -14.07 -5.32 18.31
CA VAL A 280 -14.39 -5.88 16.99
C VAL A 280 -13.19 -6.66 16.45
N SER A 281 -13.44 -7.61 15.55
CA SER A 281 -12.36 -8.34 14.87
C SER A 281 -11.81 -7.55 13.68
N ALA A 282 -10.61 -7.90 13.23
CA ALA A 282 -10.03 -7.35 12.02
C ALA A 282 -10.88 -7.67 10.77
N GLU A 283 -11.46 -8.87 10.71
CA GLU A 283 -12.39 -9.27 9.64
C GLU A 283 -13.65 -8.41 9.64
N TRP A 284 -14.16 -8.03 10.82
CA TRP A 284 -15.33 -7.16 10.94
C TRP A 284 -15.07 -5.79 10.31
N LEU A 285 -13.88 -5.22 10.54
CA LEU A 285 -13.46 -3.93 9.99
C LEU A 285 -13.29 -4.00 8.47
N VAL A 286 -12.59 -5.02 7.98
CA VAL A 286 -12.35 -5.23 6.54
C VAL A 286 -13.65 -5.49 5.78
N ALA A 287 -14.60 -6.23 6.38
CA ALA A 287 -15.89 -6.49 5.75
C ALA A 287 -16.77 -5.23 5.58
N ARG A 288 -16.54 -4.19 6.39
CA ARG A 288 -17.37 -2.97 6.46
C ARG A 288 -16.69 -1.71 5.91
N SER A 289 -15.42 -1.76 5.51
CA SER A 289 -14.76 -0.62 4.87
C SER A 289 -15.34 -0.39 3.45
N PHE A 290 -16.25 0.57 3.31
CA PHE A 290 -16.96 0.85 2.06
C PHE A 290 -16.19 1.71 1.04
N TYR A 291 -15.18 2.47 1.45
CA TYR A 291 -14.49 3.45 0.61
C TYR A 291 -13.67 2.87 -0.57
N ARG A 292 -13.68 1.54 -0.79
CA ARG A 292 -12.79 0.86 -1.76
C ARG A 292 -13.47 0.14 -2.93
N ARG A 293 -14.78 0.31 -3.15
CA ARG A 293 -15.50 -0.26 -4.33
C ARG A 293 -15.80 0.76 -5.44
N ARG A 294 -14.90 1.69 -5.75
CA ARG A 294 -14.96 2.49 -6.99
C ARG A 294 -13.63 2.47 -7.69
#